data_AF-K5UMA0-F1
#
_entry.id   AF-K5UMA0-F1
#
_cell.length_a   1.000
_cell.length_b   1.000
_cell.length_c   1.000
_cell.angle_alpha   90.00
_cell.angle_beta   90.00
_cell.angle_gamma   90.00
#
_symmetry.space_group_name_H-M   'P 1'
#
loop_
_entity.id
_entity.type
_entity.pdbx_description
1 polymer ?
#
loop_
_entity_poly.entity_id
_entity_poly.type
_entity_poly.pdbx_seq_one_letter_code
_entity_poly.pdbx_strand_id
1 'polypeptide(L)' 'GADHNSSINQSDWAERVRKAVLFADKDPEVLIVGGDQAGLQTTARLKQHKDIHLIIEKNARIGD' A
#
# COMPACT_ATOMS: atom_id res chain seq x y z
N GLY A 1 -16.39 29.96 -11.68
CA GLY A 1 -15.03 29.50 -11.37
C GLY A 1 -15.15 28.16 -10.68
N ALA A 2 -14.40 27.15 -11.10
CA ALA A 2 -14.37 25.88 -10.39
C ALA A 2 -13.33 25.99 -9.26
N ASP A 3 -13.80 26.12 -8.03
CA ASP A 3 -12.95 26.13 -6.84
C ASP A 3 -12.37 24.73 -6.62
N HIS A 4 -11.09 24.58 -6.95
CA HIS A 4 -10.32 23.38 -6.67
C HIS A 4 -9.86 23.44 -5.21
N ASN A 5 -10.66 22.87 -4.32
CA ASN A 5 -10.30 22.61 -2.94
C ASN A 5 -9.27 21.46 -2.87
N SER A 6 -8.03 21.72 -3.28
CA SER A 6 -6.94 20.74 -3.36
C SER A 6 -6.26 20.46 -2.03
N SER A 7 -6.43 21.34 -1.03
CA SER A 7 -5.75 21.24 0.27
C SER A 7 -6.43 20.29 1.26
N ILE A 8 -7.76 20.14 1.20
CA ILE A 8 -8.50 19.32 2.19
C ILE A 8 -8.34 17.82 1.93
N ASN A 9 -8.10 17.40 0.68
CA ASN A 9 -7.99 15.97 0.32
C ASN A 9 -6.56 15.40 0.29
N GLN A 10 -5.53 16.25 0.14
CA GLN A 10 -4.15 15.78 0.00
C GLN A 10 -3.55 15.32 1.33
N SER A 11 -3.83 16.06 2.41
CA SER A 11 -3.47 15.66 3.78
C SER A 11 -4.03 14.28 4.12
N ASP A 12 -5.28 14.03 3.77
CA ASP A 12 -5.96 12.78 4.10
C ASP A 12 -5.36 11.57 3.38
N TRP A 13 -4.97 11.71 2.11
CA TRP A 13 -4.37 10.59 1.38
C TRP A 13 -2.96 10.25 1.90
N ALA A 14 -2.10 11.27 2.05
CA ALA A 14 -0.72 11.05 2.48
C ALA A 14 -0.67 10.47 3.91
N GLU A 15 -1.52 10.98 4.79
CA GLU A 15 -1.69 10.48 6.16
C GLU A 15 -2.15 9.01 6.16
N ARG A 16 -3.15 8.65 5.34
CA ARG A 16 -3.64 7.27 5.20
C ARG A 16 -2.56 6.33 4.70
N VAL A 17 -1.80 6.73 3.69
CA VAL A 17 -0.68 5.94 3.17
C VAL A 17 0.40 5.77 4.23
N ARG A 18 0.74 6.84 4.96
CA ARG A 18 1.73 6.79 6.04
C ARG A 18 1.31 5.81 7.14
N LYS A 19 0.06 5.88 7.61
CA LYS A 19 -0.47 4.95 8.62
C LYS A 19 -0.45 3.50 8.15
N ALA A 20 -0.78 3.25 6.87
CA ALA A 20 -0.75 1.92 6.28
C ALA A 20 0.66 1.33 6.21
N VAL A 21 1.66 2.11 5.77
CA VAL A 21 3.07 1.66 5.68
C VAL A 21 3.66 1.37 7.06
N LEU A 22 3.22 2.11 8.08
CA LEU A 22 3.66 1.92 9.46
C LEU A 22 2.88 0.82 10.21
N PHE A 23 1.87 0.21 9.59
CA PHE A 23 0.97 -0.76 10.24
C PHE A 23 0.39 -0.23 11.56
N ALA A 24 0.06 1.06 11.61
CA ALA A 24 -0.25 1.77 12.85
C ALA A 24 -1.48 1.22 13.60
N ASP A 25 -2.42 0.60 12.86
CA ASP A 25 -3.69 0.11 13.41
C ASP A 25 -3.69 -1.41 13.68
N LYS A 26 -2.94 -2.19 12.89
CA LYS A 26 -2.91 -3.66 12.96
C LYS A 26 -1.70 -4.23 12.20
N ASP A 27 -1.11 -5.29 12.76
CA ASP A 27 -0.02 -6.05 12.14
C ASP A 27 -0.44 -6.76 10.84
N PRO A 28 0.49 -6.98 9.90
CA PRO A 28 0.20 -7.73 8.67
C PRO A 28 -0.14 -9.20 8.98
N GLU A 29 -1.20 -9.70 8.37
CA GLU A 29 -1.61 -11.11 8.46
C GLU A 29 -0.85 -11.97 7.45
N VAL A 30 -0.37 -11.36 6.37
CA VAL A 30 0.35 -12.04 5.29
C VAL A 30 1.66 -11.31 5.00
N LEU A 31 2.76 -12.08 4.99
CA LEU A 31 4.06 -11.64 4.51
C LEU A 31 4.31 -12.21 3.11
N ILE A 32 4.63 -11.34 2.17
CA ILE A 32 4.99 -11.68 0.80
C ILE A 32 6.46 -11.32 0.60
N VAL A 33 7.25 -12.27 0.11
CA VAL A 33 8.68 -12.06 -0.21
C VAL A 33 8.84 -12.09 -1.72
N GLY A 34 9.38 -11.01 -2.27
CA GLY A 34 9.39 -10.72 -3.70
C GLY A 34 8.25 -9.76 -4.07
N GLY A 35 8.62 -8.58 -4.57
CA GLY A 35 7.76 -7.54 -5.15
C GLY A 35 7.92 -7.45 -6.67
N ASP A 36 8.20 -8.57 -7.32
CA ASP A 36 8.16 -8.72 -8.77
C ASP A 36 6.71 -8.75 -9.30
N GLN A 37 6.51 -9.14 -10.56
CA GLN A 37 5.18 -9.28 -11.14
C GLN A 37 4.29 -10.28 -10.37
N ALA A 38 4.83 -11.43 -9.96
CA ALA A 38 4.06 -12.48 -9.29
C ALA A 38 3.68 -12.07 -7.86
N GLY A 39 4.60 -11.44 -7.14
CA GLY A 39 4.37 -10.89 -5.80
C GLY A 39 3.28 -9.81 -5.81
N LEU A 40 3.32 -8.91 -6.80
CA LEU A 40 2.31 -7.87 -6.97
C LEU A 40 0.95 -8.43 -7.39
N GLN A 41 0.91 -9.43 -8.27
CA GLN A 41 -0.35 -10.08 -8.65
C GLN A 41 -1.01 -10.80 -7.46
N THR A 42 -0.22 -11.50 -6.66
CA THR A 42 -0.69 -12.16 -5.43
C THR A 42 -1.29 -11.14 -4.48
N THR A 43 -0.58 -10.04 -4.27
CA THR A 43 -1.05 -8.93 -3.44
C THR A 43 -2.38 -8.35 -3.94
N ALA A 44 -2.49 -8.09 -5.25
CA ALA A 44 -3.70 -7.53 -5.83
C ALA A 44 -4.92 -8.42 -5.61
N ARG A 45 -4.72 -9.75 -5.63
CA ARG A 45 -5.77 -10.72 -5.30
C ARG A 45 -6.13 -10.70 -3.81
N LEU A 46 -5.13 -10.68 -2.93
CA LEU A 46 -5.34 -10.62 -1.48
C LEU A 46 -6.03 -9.34 -1.02
N LYS A 47 -5.78 -8.20 -1.69
CA LYS A 47 -6.50 -6.95 -1.43
C LYS A 47 -8.03 -7.07 -1.54
N GLN A 48 -8.53 -8.03 -2.33
CA GLN A 48 -9.97 -8.29 -2.43
C GLN A 48 -10.56 -8.89 -1.15
N HIS A 49 -9.72 -9.53 -0.31
CA HIS A 49 -10.11 -10.15 0.96
C HIS A 49 -10.01 -9.22 2.17
N LYS A 50 -9.55 -7.97 1.97
CA LYS A 50 -9.36 -6.95 3.02
C LYS A 50 -8.26 -7.26 4.04
N ASP A 51 -7.39 -8.22 3.74
CA ASP A 51 -6.27 -8.57 4.61
C ASP A 51 -5.13 -7.54 4.48
N ILE A 52 -4.52 -7.22 5.62
CA ILE A 52 -3.32 -6.38 5.69
C ILE A 52 -2.11 -7.25 5.35
N HIS A 53 -1.29 -6.80 4.39
CA HIS A 53 -0.14 -7.54 3.89
C HIS A 53 1.11 -6.67 3.86
N LEU A 54 2.26 -7.30 4.13
CA LEU A 54 3.58 -6.71 3.99
C LEU A 54 4.31 -7.38 2.82
N ILE A 55 4.84 -6.59 1.89
CA ILE A 55 5.70 -7.09 0.81
C ILE A 55 7.13 -6.65 1.09
N ILE A 56 8.07 -7.59 1.00
CA ILE A 56 9.50 -7.32 1.06
C ILE A 56 10.11 -7.58 -0.31
N GLU A 57 10.75 -6.57 -0.88
CA GLU A 57 11.54 -6.68 -2.12
C GLU A 57 13.00 -6.36 -1.81
N LYS A 58 13.91 -7.14 -2.39
CA LYS A 58 15.36 -6.97 -2.27
C LYS A 58 15.85 -5.85 -3.19
N ASN A 59 15.30 -5.74 -4.39
CA ASN A 59 15.64 -4.76 -5.38
C ASN A 59 15.16 -3.36 -4.95
N ALA A 60 15.91 -2.33 -5.32
CA ALA A 60 15.55 -0.94 -4.98
C ALA A 60 14.26 -0.49 -5.70
N ARG A 61 13.86 -1.20 -6.76
CA ARG A 61 12.68 -0.91 -7.58
C ARG A 61 11.75 -2.11 -7.56
N ILE A 62 10.47 -1.83 -7.34
CA ILE A 62 9.38 -2.82 -7.43
C ILE A 62 9.17 -3.20 -8.90
N GLY A 63 9.03 -4.50 -9.17
CA GLY A 63 8.77 -5.04 -10.50
C GLY A 63 9.96 -5.07 -11.46
N ASP A 64 11.18 -4.90 -10.95
CA ASP A 64 12.46 -5.10 -11.66
C ASP A 64 13.00 -6.51 -11.36
#